data_AF-A0A1F8VKX3-F1
#
_entry.id   AF-A0A1F8VKX3-F1
#
_cell.length_a   1.000
_cell.length_b   1.000
_cell.length_c   1.000
_cell.angle_alpha   90.00
_cell.angle_beta   90.00
_cell.angle_gamma   90.00
#
_symmetry.space_group_name_H-M   'P 1'
#
loop_
_entity.id
_entity.type
_entity.pdbx_description
1 polymer ?
#
loop_
_entity_poly.entity_id
_entity_poly.type
_entity_poly.pdbx_seq_one_letter_code
_entity_poly.pdbx_strand_id
1 'polypeptide(L)'
;MDYTQSDAFSTDMATGNRMHQDSAAVTTEVSAQDMNGIVWELISLIVGSGQTPVPFDKTNPASYTQVYQAVQLLISAAIASGMSNDYKTSVRFTTTGDIVLSGLGTQAGGDWGAALNAGDRILPKDQATGSENGIYIAAAGAWTRVTDADGVGELTSGAVVAIEEGATLADSQWMLTTDGAITIGTTALTFKNVSPQVVTAASDSGFVDNSAKPASTSWIRGAMSAIAAAAGFVASLGSSGYIKFPTWLGALIIQWGSTTTNGSGDGSFSFPLTFPNSLFVALTGGAGGNYYVYKETSRSTSSVAHSLTVSSTGGVGSGVAYNVISIGR
;
A
#
# COMPACT_ATOMS: atom_id res chain seq x y z
N MET A 1 -23.12 -19.52 -48.37
CA MET A 1 -24.33 -20.02 -49.02
C MET A 1 -25.39 -20.15 -47.95
N ASP A 2 -26.60 -19.65 -48.19
CA ASP A 2 -27.70 -19.66 -47.21
C ASP A 2 -28.27 -21.09 -47.10
N TYR A 3 -28.05 -21.72 -45.95
CA TYR A 3 -28.42 -23.13 -45.69
C TYR A 3 -29.90 -23.32 -45.37
N THR A 4 -30.70 -22.26 -45.35
CA THR A 4 -32.13 -22.33 -44.99
C THR A 4 -33.05 -22.71 -46.15
N GLN A 5 -32.57 -22.64 -47.40
CA GLN A 5 -33.39 -22.86 -48.62
C GLN A 5 -33.04 -24.11 -49.44
N SER A 6 -32.23 -25.05 -48.91
CA SER A 6 -31.93 -26.30 -49.62
C SER A 6 -32.93 -27.40 -49.26
N ASP A 7 -33.54 -28.01 -50.28
CA ASP A 7 -34.54 -29.10 -50.16
C ASP A 7 -33.91 -30.50 -50.13
N ALA A 8 -32.58 -30.60 -50.24
CA ALA A 8 -31.82 -31.85 -50.22
C ALA A 8 -30.95 -31.94 -48.94
N PHE A 9 -31.52 -32.48 -47.87
CA PHE A 9 -30.82 -32.65 -46.60
C PHE A 9 -31.10 -34.01 -45.93
N SER A 10 -30.11 -34.54 -45.23
CA SER A 10 -30.30 -35.56 -44.19
C SER A 10 -30.17 -34.91 -42.81
N THR A 11 -30.81 -35.48 -41.79
CA THR A 11 -30.69 -35.01 -40.40
C THR A 11 -29.81 -35.95 -39.62
N ASP A 12 -28.76 -35.40 -38.99
CA ASP A 12 -27.93 -36.15 -38.05
C ASP A 12 -28.79 -36.58 -36.84
N MET A 13 -28.84 -37.88 -36.55
CA MET A 13 -29.77 -38.43 -35.56
C MET A 13 -29.37 -38.12 -34.11
N ALA A 14 -28.15 -37.64 -33.86
CA ALA A 14 -27.66 -37.29 -32.53
C ALA A 14 -27.84 -35.80 -32.21
N THR A 15 -27.72 -34.93 -33.22
CA THR A 15 -27.68 -33.47 -33.05
C THR A 15 -28.85 -32.74 -33.70
N GLY A 16 -29.60 -33.38 -34.59
CA GLY A 16 -30.75 -32.80 -35.29
C GLY A 16 -30.40 -31.77 -36.37
N ASN A 17 -29.12 -31.58 -36.67
CA ASN A 17 -28.64 -30.60 -37.66
C ASN A 17 -28.80 -31.13 -39.10
N ARG A 18 -29.14 -30.22 -40.03
CA ARG A 18 -29.30 -30.52 -41.47
C ARG A 18 -27.92 -30.69 -42.12
N MET A 19 -27.67 -31.85 -42.73
CA MET A 19 -26.50 -32.18 -43.55
C MET A 19 -26.88 -32.22 -45.02
N HIS A 20 -26.00 -31.80 -45.93
CA HIS A 20 -26.26 -31.76 -47.38
C HIS A 20 -26.39 -33.18 -47.99
N GLN A 21 -27.34 -33.40 -48.90
CA GLN A 21 -27.71 -34.74 -49.39
C GLN A 21 -27.19 -35.11 -50.80
N ASP A 22 -26.33 -34.29 -51.43
CA ASP A 22 -25.74 -34.64 -52.73
C ASP A 22 -24.56 -35.62 -52.62
N SER A 23 -24.65 -36.70 -53.40
CA SER A 23 -23.69 -37.81 -53.50
C SER A 23 -22.32 -37.46 -54.08
N ALA A 24 -22.02 -36.19 -54.33
CA ALA A 24 -20.68 -35.74 -54.70
C ALA A 24 -20.52 -34.25 -54.37
N ALA A 25 -19.73 -33.96 -53.34
CA ALA A 25 -19.12 -32.65 -53.22
C ALA A 25 -18.16 -32.49 -54.40
N VAL A 26 -18.46 -31.62 -55.38
CA VAL A 26 -17.41 -31.11 -56.27
C VAL A 26 -16.66 -30.04 -55.49
N THR A 27 -15.88 -30.49 -54.52
CA THR A 27 -14.61 -29.85 -54.23
C THR A 27 -13.71 -30.15 -55.43
N THR A 28 -12.67 -29.38 -55.70
CA THR A 28 -11.45 -30.02 -56.25
C THR A 28 -11.28 -31.33 -55.50
N GLU A 29 -11.27 -32.48 -56.21
CA GLU A 29 -11.31 -33.81 -55.59
C GLU A 29 -10.42 -33.78 -54.35
N VAL A 30 -10.99 -34.01 -53.15
CA VAL A 30 -10.17 -34.08 -51.93
C VAL A 30 -9.21 -35.22 -52.17
N SER A 31 -7.99 -34.88 -52.51
CA SER A 31 -7.01 -35.86 -52.92
C SER A 31 -6.68 -36.71 -51.70
N ALA A 32 -6.14 -37.91 -51.93
CA ALA A 32 -5.58 -38.69 -50.84
C ALA A 32 -4.51 -37.90 -50.06
N GLN A 33 -3.85 -36.95 -50.71
CA GLN A 33 -2.89 -36.04 -50.07
C GLN A 33 -3.58 -35.03 -49.13
N ASP A 34 -4.72 -34.46 -49.54
CA ASP A 34 -5.50 -33.53 -48.70
C ASP A 34 -6.07 -34.23 -47.46
N MET A 35 -6.59 -35.44 -47.63
CA MET A 35 -7.10 -36.24 -46.52
C MET A 35 -5.98 -36.72 -45.58
N ASN A 36 -4.81 -37.06 -46.12
CA ASN A 36 -3.63 -37.32 -45.30
C ASN A 36 -3.22 -36.07 -44.49
N GLY A 37 -3.26 -34.88 -45.09
CA GLY A 37 -2.97 -33.61 -44.40
C GLY A 37 -3.84 -33.41 -43.16
N ILE A 38 -5.16 -33.59 -43.28
CA ILE A 38 -6.09 -33.51 -42.16
C ILE A 38 -5.78 -34.56 -41.08
N VAL A 39 -5.49 -35.80 -41.49
CA VAL A 39 -5.11 -36.88 -40.55
C VAL A 39 -3.85 -36.51 -39.77
N TRP A 40 -2.84 -35.91 -40.41
CA TRP A 40 -1.63 -35.45 -39.74
C TRP A 40 -1.88 -34.34 -38.72
N GLU A 41 -2.74 -33.36 -39.03
CA GLU A 41 -3.11 -32.30 -38.09
C GLU A 41 -3.84 -32.85 -36.86
N LEU A 42 -4.81 -33.75 -37.07
CA LEU A 42 -5.55 -34.39 -35.97
C LEU A 42 -4.65 -35.29 -35.10
N ILE A 43 -3.73 -36.04 -35.71
CA ILE A 43 -2.72 -36.81 -34.96
C ILE A 43 -1.82 -35.87 -34.15
N SER A 44 -1.43 -34.72 -34.72
CA SER A 44 -0.60 -33.73 -34.03
C SER A 44 -1.31 -33.14 -32.81
N LEU A 45 -2.63 -32.92 -32.89
CA LEU A 45 -3.49 -32.53 -31.77
C LEU A 45 -3.49 -33.59 -30.65
N ILE A 46 -3.66 -34.87 -31.01
CA ILE A 46 -3.66 -36.00 -30.05
C ILE A 46 -2.30 -36.11 -29.35
N VAL A 47 -1.21 -36.12 -30.12
CA VAL A 47 0.16 -36.17 -29.58
C VAL A 47 0.47 -34.93 -28.74
N GLY A 48 0.04 -33.75 -29.20
CA GLY A 48 0.20 -32.48 -28.48
C GLY A 48 -0.50 -32.44 -27.13
N SER A 49 -1.59 -33.20 -26.96
CA SER A 49 -2.28 -33.38 -25.67
C SER A 49 -1.62 -34.39 -24.73
N GLY A 50 -0.51 -35.03 -25.15
CA GLY A 50 0.19 -36.07 -24.40
C GLY A 50 -0.42 -37.48 -24.56
N GLN A 51 -1.43 -37.65 -25.41
CA GLN A 51 -2.03 -38.95 -25.71
C GLN A 51 -1.26 -39.69 -26.81
N THR A 52 -1.25 -41.03 -26.75
CA THR A 52 -0.71 -41.86 -27.84
C THR A 52 -1.84 -42.18 -28.82
N PRO A 53 -1.73 -41.82 -30.11
CA PRO A 53 -2.74 -42.15 -31.10
C PRO A 53 -2.94 -43.66 -31.21
N VAL A 54 -4.20 -44.10 -31.25
CA VAL A 54 -4.57 -45.50 -31.47
C VAL A 54 -5.32 -45.66 -32.80
N PRO A 55 -5.22 -46.82 -33.48
CA PRO A 55 -6.03 -47.10 -34.66
C PRO A 55 -7.53 -47.07 -34.36
N PHE A 56 -8.33 -46.67 -35.35
CA PHE A 56 -9.79 -46.68 -35.24
C PHE A 56 -10.33 -48.10 -35.03
N ASP A 57 -11.18 -48.27 -34.02
CA ASP A 57 -11.91 -49.49 -33.71
C ASP A 57 -13.33 -49.13 -33.27
N LYS A 58 -14.31 -49.43 -34.12
CA LYS A 58 -15.73 -49.16 -33.86
C LYS A 58 -16.28 -49.82 -32.58
N THR A 59 -15.62 -50.86 -32.09
CA THR A 59 -16.01 -51.56 -30.86
C THR A 59 -15.42 -50.94 -29.60
N ASN A 60 -14.47 -50.01 -29.77
CA ASN A 60 -13.82 -49.27 -28.69
C ASN A 60 -14.09 -47.76 -28.82
N PRO A 61 -15.02 -47.20 -28.02
CA PRO A 61 -15.36 -45.77 -28.03
C PRO A 61 -14.17 -44.82 -27.92
N ALA A 62 -13.15 -45.17 -27.14
CA ALA A 62 -11.97 -44.33 -26.96
C ALA A 62 -11.18 -44.12 -28.26
N SER A 63 -11.26 -45.05 -29.22
CA SER A 63 -10.51 -44.99 -30.48
C SER A 63 -11.09 -43.99 -31.49
N TYR A 64 -12.36 -43.60 -31.37
CA TYR A 64 -13.00 -42.62 -32.26
C TYR A 64 -13.35 -41.30 -31.58
N THR A 65 -13.10 -41.17 -30.27
CA THR A 65 -13.22 -39.90 -29.53
C THR A 65 -11.86 -39.25 -29.23
N GLN A 66 -10.75 -39.76 -29.79
CA GLN A 66 -9.39 -39.30 -29.45
C GLN A 66 -9.19 -37.80 -29.64
N VAL A 67 -9.66 -37.22 -30.75
CA VAL A 67 -9.56 -35.77 -31.00
C VAL A 67 -10.35 -34.96 -29.99
N TYR A 68 -11.55 -35.43 -29.63
CA TYR A 68 -12.37 -34.78 -28.60
C TYR A 68 -11.65 -34.81 -27.23
N GLN A 69 -11.09 -35.95 -26.85
CA GLN A 69 -10.32 -36.10 -25.61
C GLN A 69 -9.06 -35.22 -25.62
N ALA A 70 -8.35 -35.17 -26.74
CA ALA A 70 -7.17 -34.33 -26.91
C ALA A 70 -7.49 -32.84 -26.76
N VAL A 71 -8.59 -32.37 -27.36
CA VAL A 71 -9.05 -30.97 -27.21
C VAL A 71 -9.45 -30.69 -25.76
N GLN A 72 -10.17 -31.59 -25.10
CA GLN A 72 -10.53 -31.44 -23.67
C GLN A 72 -9.27 -31.34 -22.79
N LEU A 73 -8.27 -32.19 -23.03
CA LEU A 73 -7.01 -32.17 -22.29
C LEU A 73 -6.19 -30.92 -22.55
N LEU A 74 -6.11 -30.44 -23.79
CA LEU A 74 -5.38 -29.20 -24.13
C LEU A 74 -6.05 -27.97 -23.52
N ILE A 75 -7.39 -27.89 -23.55
CA ILE A 75 -8.15 -26.82 -22.89
C ILE A 75 -7.94 -26.89 -21.37
N SER A 76 -8.04 -28.08 -20.78
CA SER A 76 -7.81 -28.29 -19.35
C SER A 76 -6.39 -27.92 -18.95
N ALA A 77 -5.40 -28.28 -19.77
CA ALA A 77 -4.00 -27.91 -19.56
C ALA A 77 -3.78 -26.40 -19.71
N ALA A 78 -4.42 -25.72 -20.66
CA ALA A 78 -4.34 -24.27 -20.83
C ALA A 78 -4.96 -23.51 -19.63
N ILE A 79 -6.08 -24.03 -19.10
CA ILE A 79 -6.72 -23.51 -17.88
C ILE A 79 -5.83 -23.77 -16.66
N ALA A 80 -5.29 -24.99 -16.51
CA ALA A 80 -4.41 -25.39 -15.40
C ALA A 80 -3.04 -24.70 -15.45
N SER A 81 -2.50 -24.43 -16.64
CA SER A 81 -1.25 -23.69 -16.83
C SER A 81 -1.38 -22.20 -16.53
N GLY A 82 -2.59 -21.72 -16.22
CA GLY A 82 -2.83 -20.33 -15.90
C GLY A 82 -2.48 -19.41 -17.06
N MET A 83 -3.45 -19.10 -17.91
CA MET A 83 -3.53 -17.69 -18.33
C MET A 83 -3.77 -16.89 -17.04
N SER A 84 -2.66 -16.49 -16.42
CA SER A 84 -2.47 -15.88 -15.11
C SER A 84 -3.69 -15.14 -14.55
N ASN A 85 -4.59 -15.87 -13.91
CA ASN A 85 -5.41 -15.22 -12.89
C ASN A 85 -4.84 -15.58 -11.53
N ASP A 86 -3.89 -14.76 -11.12
CA ASP A 86 -3.38 -14.77 -9.76
C ASP A 86 -4.50 -14.50 -8.75
N TYR A 87 -5.63 -13.91 -9.16
CA TYR A 87 -6.80 -13.81 -8.30
C TYR A 87 -7.50 -15.16 -8.12
N LYS A 88 -7.55 -15.62 -6.87
CA LYS A 88 -8.27 -16.80 -6.42
C LYS A 88 -9.69 -16.43 -6.00
N THR A 89 -10.59 -17.40 -6.05
CA THR A 89 -11.91 -17.25 -5.44
C THR A 89 -11.73 -16.90 -3.97
N SER A 90 -12.55 -15.95 -3.50
CA SER A 90 -12.53 -15.48 -2.12
C SER A 90 -12.63 -16.62 -1.12
N VAL A 91 -12.08 -16.37 0.06
CA VAL A 91 -12.21 -17.23 1.22
C VAL A 91 -13.06 -16.52 2.25
N ARG A 92 -13.79 -17.30 3.04
CA ARG A 92 -14.68 -16.75 4.04
C ARG A 92 -13.89 -16.14 5.20
N PHE A 93 -12.88 -16.86 5.70
CA PHE A 93 -12.05 -16.41 6.81
C PHE A 93 -10.57 -16.70 6.56
N THR A 94 -9.72 -16.08 7.37
CA THR A 94 -8.29 -16.39 7.48
C THR A 94 -7.89 -16.58 8.96
N THR A 95 -6.60 -16.69 9.21
CA THR A 95 -6.02 -16.94 10.54
C THR A 95 -5.32 -15.70 11.08
N THR A 96 -5.15 -15.65 12.40
CA THR A 96 -4.28 -14.74 13.15
C THR A 96 -3.14 -15.48 13.87
N GLY A 97 -3.15 -16.82 13.81
CA GLY A 97 -2.12 -17.69 14.37
C GLY A 97 -2.33 -19.14 13.93
N ASP A 98 -1.56 -20.06 14.51
CA ASP A 98 -1.62 -21.47 14.18
C ASP A 98 -2.98 -22.09 14.55
N ILE A 99 -3.48 -22.96 13.68
CA ILE A 99 -4.73 -23.70 13.86
C ILE A 99 -4.54 -25.18 13.54
N VAL A 100 -5.46 -26.02 13.99
CA VAL A 100 -5.59 -27.39 13.52
C VAL A 100 -6.41 -27.38 12.23
N LEU A 101 -5.90 -27.95 11.14
CA LEU A 101 -6.59 -28.11 9.86
C LEU A 101 -7.65 -29.24 9.91
N SER A 102 -8.54 -29.16 10.90
CA SER A 102 -9.62 -30.12 11.14
C SER A 102 -10.68 -29.50 12.05
N GLY A 103 -11.91 -29.99 11.92
CA GLY A 103 -13.03 -29.56 12.75
C GLY A 103 -13.66 -28.24 12.31
N LEU A 104 -14.83 -27.95 12.88
CA LEU A 104 -15.65 -26.77 12.52
C LEU A 104 -15.80 -25.78 13.70
N GLY A 105 -15.20 -26.07 14.85
CA GLY A 105 -15.28 -25.21 16.02
C GLY A 105 -14.50 -23.90 15.86
N THR A 106 -14.71 -22.97 16.79
CA THR A 106 -13.82 -21.80 16.96
C THR A 106 -12.44 -22.27 17.38
N GLN A 107 -11.39 -21.71 16.78
CA GLN A 107 -10.00 -21.99 17.12
C GLN A 107 -9.28 -20.68 17.45
N ALA A 108 -8.35 -20.71 18.41
CA ALA A 108 -7.69 -19.48 18.89
C ALA A 108 -6.89 -18.74 17.81
N GLY A 109 -6.31 -19.47 16.85
CA GLY A 109 -5.61 -18.89 15.69
C GLY A 109 -6.53 -18.55 14.51
N GLY A 110 -7.83 -18.85 14.59
CA GLY A 110 -8.80 -18.50 13.56
C GLY A 110 -9.38 -17.10 13.77
N ASP A 111 -9.60 -16.34 12.69
CA ASP A 111 -10.23 -15.00 12.78
C ASP A 111 -11.78 -15.06 12.78
N TRP A 112 -12.38 -16.25 12.91
CA TRP A 112 -13.82 -16.44 12.96
C TRP A 112 -14.37 -16.41 14.38
N GLY A 113 -15.47 -15.68 14.60
CA GLY A 113 -16.11 -15.55 15.92
C GLY A 113 -17.12 -16.66 16.26
N ALA A 114 -17.48 -17.51 15.30
CA ALA A 114 -18.47 -18.60 15.46
C ALA A 114 -18.04 -19.85 14.69
N ALA A 115 -18.66 -20.99 14.96
CA ALA A 115 -18.35 -22.23 14.25
C ALA A 115 -18.48 -22.09 12.72
N LEU A 116 -17.54 -22.73 12.01
CA LEU A 116 -17.51 -22.79 10.56
C LEU A 116 -18.58 -23.74 10.04
N ASN A 117 -18.99 -23.54 8.79
CA ASN A 117 -19.79 -24.51 8.06
C ASN A 117 -18.86 -25.45 7.27
N ALA A 118 -19.26 -26.71 7.14
CA ALA A 118 -18.57 -27.62 6.22
C ALA A 118 -18.67 -27.07 4.79
N GLY A 119 -17.54 -26.98 4.08
CA GLY A 119 -17.48 -26.37 2.76
C GLY A 119 -16.93 -24.94 2.75
N ASP A 120 -16.82 -24.28 3.91
CA ASP A 120 -16.25 -22.92 3.96
C ASP A 120 -14.80 -22.93 3.46
N ARG A 121 -14.47 -22.00 2.57
CA ARG A 121 -13.09 -21.77 2.11
C ARG A 121 -12.36 -20.95 3.17
N ILE A 122 -11.23 -21.43 3.66
CA ILE A 122 -10.42 -20.76 4.68
C ILE A 122 -9.00 -20.58 4.14
N LEU A 123 -8.37 -19.44 4.44
CA LEU A 123 -6.93 -19.23 4.23
C LEU A 123 -6.16 -19.36 5.56
N PRO A 124 -5.72 -20.57 5.96
CA PRO A 124 -4.62 -20.72 6.91
C PRO A 124 -3.33 -20.12 6.34
N LYS A 125 -2.88 -19.02 6.91
CA LYS A 125 -1.65 -18.32 6.49
C LYS A 125 -0.58 -18.23 7.60
N ASP A 126 -0.92 -18.62 8.81
CA ASP A 126 -0.06 -18.53 10.00
C ASP A 126 0.23 -19.91 10.61
N GLN A 127 0.28 -20.97 9.79
CA GLN A 127 0.64 -22.30 10.25
C GLN A 127 2.09 -22.35 10.72
N ALA A 128 2.34 -23.15 11.76
CA ALA A 128 3.70 -23.39 12.26
C ALA A 128 4.60 -24.01 11.17
N THR A 129 4.05 -24.90 10.34
CA THR A 129 4.71 -25.40 9.13
C THR A 129 4.27 -24.56 7.93
N GLY A 130 5.17 -23.73 7.39
CA GLY A 130 4.82 -22.83 6.29
C GLY A 130 4.30 -23.54 5.02
N SER A 131 4.62 -24.82 4.78
CA SER A 131 4.09 -25.56 3.62
C SER A 131 2.64 -26.03 3.81
N GLU A 132 2.10 -25.92 5.03
CA GLU A 132 0.68 -26.14 5.34
C GLU A 132 -0.16 -24.87 5.15
N ASN A 133 0.47 -23.70 4.94
CA ASN A 133 -0.26 -22.50 4.55
C ASN A 133 -0.89 -22.67 3.16
N GLY A 134 -2.04 -22.03 2.93
CA GLY A 134 -2.75 -22.09 1.66
C GLY A 134 -4.25 -22.02 1.83
N ILE A 135 -5.01 -22.41 0.81
CA ILE A 135 -6.47 -22.30 0.82
C ILE A 135 -7.08 -23.70 0.99
N TYR A 136 -7.97 -23.85 1.97
CA TYR A 136 -8.55 -25.12 2.40
C TYR A 136 -10.08 -25.08 2.45
N ILE A 137 -10.71 -26.24 2.33
CA ILE A 137 -12.13 -26.46 2.62
C ILE A 137 -12.27 -26.95 4.07
N ALA A 138 -13.00 -26.19 4.89
CA ALA A 138 -13.30 -26.59 6.25
C ALA A 138 -14.25 -27.79 6.28
N ALA A 139 -13.94 -28.74 7.16
CA ALA A 139 -14.70 -29.97 7.35
C ALA A 139 -14.69 -30.39 8.83
N ALA A 140 -15.61 -31.29 9.22
CA ALA A 140 -15.62 -31.86 10.57
C ALA A 140 -14.41 -32.77 10.83
N GLY A 141 -13.90 -33.42 9.78
CA GLY A 141 -12.62 -34.14 9.78
C GLY A 141 -11.48 -33.26 9.28
N ALA A 142 -10.42 -33.90 8.79
CA ALA A 142 -9.28 -33.20 8.19
C ALA A 142 -9.73 -32.33 7.01
N TRP A 143 -9.22 -31.11 6.96
CA TRP A 143 -9.46 -30.18 5.87
C TRP A 143 -8.60 -30.57 4.66
N THR A 144 -9.12 -30.31 3.48
CA THR A 144 -8.41 -30.54 2.21
C THR A 144 -8.13 -29.21 1.54
N ARG A 145 -7.07 -29.12 0.74
CA ARG A 145 -6.84 -27.95 -0.11
C ARG A 145 -7.99 -27.80 -1.11
N VAL A 146 -8.25 -26.57 -1.52
CA VAL A 146 -9.24 -26.28 -2.56
C VAL A 146 -8.73 -26.72 -3.93
N THR A 147 -9.64 -27.14 -4.81
CA THR A 147 -9.33 -27.68 -6.14
C THR A 147 -8.71 -26.67 -7.12
N ASP A 148 -8.70 -25.38 -6.77
CA ASP A 148 -8.07 -24.30 -7.54
C ASP A 148 -6.74 -23.84 -6.93
N ALA A 149 -6.22 -24.57 -5.93
CA ALA A 149 -4.94 -24.33 -5.27
C ALA A 149 -4.32 -25.61 -4.67
N ASP A 150 -4.53 -26.76 -5.30
CA ASP A 150 -4.01 -28.06 -4.86
C ASP A 150 -3.02 -28.70 -5.86
N GLY A 151 -3.00 -28.21 -7.11
CA GLY A 151 -2.14 -28.66 -8.19
C GLY A 151 -0.89 -27.80 -8.44
N VAL A 152 0.01 -28.34 -9.26
CA VAL A 152 1.19 -27.61 -9.75
C VAL A 152 0.76 -26.51 -10.72
N GLY A 153 1.28 -25.30 -10.52
CA GLY A 153 0.97 -24.15 -11.39
C GLY A 153 -0.31 -23.42 -11.04
N GLU A 154 -1.15 -23.98 -10.16
CA GLU A 154 -2.39 -23.33 -9.73
C GLU A 154 -2.14 -22.24 -8.70
N LEU A 155 -1.18 -22.42 -7.79
CA LEU A 155 -0.77 -21.40 -6.84
C LEU A 155 0.62 -20.88 -7.19
N THR A 156 0.65 -19.71 -7.83
CA THR A 156 1.86 -19.02 -8.30
C THR A 156 2.27 -17.89 -7.36
N SER A 157 3.55 -17.51 -7.41
CA SER A 157 3.99 -16.26 -6.79
C SER A 157 3.18 -15.09 -7.34
N GLY A 158 2.65 -14.24 -6.47
CA GLY A 158 1.73 -13.17 -6.84
C GLY A 158 0.26 -13.52 -6.71
N ALA A 159 -0.12 -14.79 -6.45
CA ALA A 159 -1.51 -15.18 -6.24
C ALA A 159 -2.17 -14.35 -5.12
N VAL A 160 -3.32 -13.72 -5.42
CA VAL A 160 -4.09 -12.88 -4.51
C VAL A 160 -5.40 -13.56 -4.16
N VAL A 161 -5.81 -13.47 -2.89
CA VAL A 161 -7.10 -13.96 -2.41
C VAL A 161 -7.75 -12.91 -1.50
N ALA A 162 -9.05 -12.70 -1.66
CA ALA A 162 -9.83 -11.79 -0.82
C ALA A 162 -10.45 -12.56 0.38
N ILE A 163 -10.56 -11.89 1.52
CA ILE A 163 -11.19 -12.37 2.75
C ILE A 163 -12.54 -11.66 2.90
N GLU A 164 -13.60 -12.43 3.09
CA GLU A 164 -14.97 -11.90 3.18
C GLU A 164 -15.35 -11.50 4.61
N GLU A 165 -15.03 -12.34 5.59
CA GLU A 165 -15.47 -12.21 6.97
C GLU A 165 -14.29 -12.40 7.93
N GLY A 166 -14.43 -11.91 9.16
CA GLY A 166 -13.39 -12.01 10.18
C GLY A 166 -13.55 -10.95 11.26
N ALA A 167 -13.02 -11.22 12.44
CA ALA A 167 -13.01 -10.25 13.54
C ALA A 167 -12.02 -9.10 13.28
N THR A 168 -10.90 -9.38 12.63
CA THR A 168 -9.81 -8.42 12.43
C THR A 168 -9.35 -8.28 10.99
N LEU A 169 -9.57 -9.30 10.15
CA LEU A 169 -9.04 -9.40 8.79
C LEU A 169 -10.14 -9.48 7.71
N ALA A 170 -11.38 -9.15 8.05
CA ALA A 170 -12.45 -9.00 7.07
C ALA A 170 -12.11 -7.94 6.01
N ASP A 171 -12.73 -8.04 4.83
CA ASP A 171 -12.59 -7.09 3.72
C ASP A 171 -11.14 -6.82 3.30
N SER A 172 -10.27 -7.83 3.41
CA SER A 172 -8.84 -7.71 3.10
C SER A 172 -8.40 -8.57 1.91
N GLN A 173 -7.30 -8.20 1.26
CA GLN A 173 -6.67 -8.96 0.19
C GLN A 173 -5.28 -9.43 0.62
N TRP A 174 -4.97 -10.68 0.34
CA TRP A 174 -3.71 -11.32 0.71
C TRP A 174 -3.02 -11.90 -0.52
N MET A 175 -1.77 -11.51 -0.73
CA MET A 175 -0.93 -11.95 -1.83
C MET A 175 0.13 -12.93 -1.36
N LEU A 176 0.31 -14.01 -2.11
CA LEU A 176 1.42 -14.95 -1.93
C LEU A 176 2.71 -14.31 -2.41
N THR A 177 3.61 -13.98 -1.48
CA THR A 177 4.90 -13.31 -1.76
C THR A 177 6.08 -14.27 -1.72
N THR A 178 5.82 -15.56 -1.92
CA THR A 178 6.88 -16.57 -1.97
C THR A 178 7.50 -16.55 -3.35
N ASP A 179 8.81 -16.30 -3.43
CA ASP A 179 9.50 -16.15 -4.71
C ASP A 179 9.87 -17.51 -5.32
N GLY A 180 9.84 -17.57 -6.65
CA GLY A 180 10.29 -18.74 -7.41
C GLY A 180 9.24 -19.83 -7.62
N ALA A 181 9.71 -21.04 -7.95
CA ALA A 181 8.83 -22.17 -8.25
C ALA A 181 8.19 -22.72 -6.97
N ILE A 182 6.86 -22.90 -7.00
CA ILE A 182 6.08 -23.37 -5.86
C ILE A 182 5.65 -24.82 -6.08
N THR A 183 5.98 -25.68 -5.12
CA THR A 183 5.49 -27.06 -5.04
C THR A 183 4.62 -27.22 -3.80
N ILE A 184 3.32 -27.47 -3.99
CA ILE A 184 2.33 -27.61 -2.91
C ILE A 184 2.75 -28.71 -1.93
N GLY A 185 2.59 -28.44 -0.64
CA GLY A 185 2.96 -29.35 0.46
C GLY A 185 4.46 -29.39 0.79
N THR A 186 5.33 -28.86 -0.08
CA THR A 186 6.78 -28.82 0.15
C THR A 186 7.31 -27.40 0.36
N THR A 187 6.97 -26.47 -0.54
CA THR A 187 7.41 -25.08 -0.45
C THR A 187 6.68 -24.38 0.69
N ALA A 188 7.40 -23.66 1.54
CA ALA A 188 6.77 -22.80 2.56
C ALA A 188 6.10 -21.59 1.91
N LEU A 189 4.80 -21.39 2.17
CA LEU A 189 3.99 -20.35 1.56
C LEU A 189 3.79 -19.17 2.51
N THR A 190 4.20 -17.98 2.08
CA THR A 190 4.08 -16.74 2.84
C THR A 190 3.11 -15.78 2.16
N PHE A 191 2.04 -15.42 2.86
CA PHE A 191 1.05 -14.45 2.40
C PHE A 191 1.25 -13.10 3.10
N LYS A 192 1.08 -12.01 2.36
CA LYS A 192 1.08 -10.64 2.90
C LYS A 192 -0.19 -9.91 2.52
N ASN A 193 -0.68 -9.09 3.44
CA ASN A 193 -1.81 -8.21 3.17
C ASN A 193 -1.41 -7.15 2.14
N VAL A 194 -2.19 -7.02 1.06
CA VAL A 194 -2.01 -6.07 -0.04
C VAL A 194 -3.25 -5.20 -0.25
N SER A 195 -4.18 -5.23 0.69
CA SER A 195 -5.38 -4.39 0.63
C SER A 195 -4.98 -2.93 0.43
N PRO A 196 -5.74 -2.14 -0.35
CA PRO A 196 -5.53 -0.70 -0.45
C PRO A 196 -5.48 -0.09 0.95
N GLN A 197 -4.29 0.31 1.40
CA GLN A 197 -4.15 0.96 2.68
C GLN A 197 -4.70 2.37 2.55
N VAL A 198 -5.79 2.66 3.26
CA VAL A 198 -6.17 4.05 3.50
C VAL A 198 -5.08 4.64 4.38
N VAL A 199 -4.27 5.54 3.80
CA VAL A 199 -3.27 6.29 4.56
C VAL A 199 -4.02 7.17 5.55
N THR A 200 -4.01 6.76 6.81
CA THR A 200 -4.52 7.52 7.94
C THR A 200 -3.33 8.00 8.77
N ALA A 201 -3.52 8.97 9.66
CA ALA A 201 -2.48 9.41 10.59
C ALA A 201 -1.89 8.24 11.43
N ALA A 202 -2.57 7.10 11.53
CA ALA A 202 -2.09 5.90 12.20
C ALA A 202 -1.14 5.01 11.37
N SER A 203 -1.16 5.09 10.03
CA SER A 203 -0.34 4.25 9.14
C SER A 203 0.97 4.92 8.69
N ASP A 204 1.19 6.17 9.07
CA ASP A 204 2.41 6.93 8.82
C ASP A 204 3.16 7.19 10.13
N SER A 205 4.05 6.27 10.48
CA SER A 205 4.86 6.33 11.71
C SER A 205 5.82 7.52 11.78
N GLY A 206 5.88 8.37 10.75
CA GLY A 206 6.53 9.68 10.80
C GLY A 206 5.73 10.74 11.55
N PHE A 207 4.43 10.51 11.79
CA PHE A 207 3.51 11.47 12.41
C PHE A 207 2.54 10.81 13.43
N VAL A 208 2.92 10.86 14.71
CA VAL A 208 2.07 10.85 15.93
C VAL A 208 1.53 9.52 16.51
N ASP A 209 1.71 9.36 17.83
CA ASP A 209 1.00 8.47 18.76
C ASP A 209 -0.54 8.56 18.61
N ASN A 210 -1.22 7.42 18.39
CA ASN A 210 -2.67 7.30 18.21
C ASN A 210 -3.40 6.66 19.40
N SER A 211 -2.74 6.52 20.55
CA SER A 211 -3.34 5.88 21.72
C SER A 211 -4.52 6.69 22.26
N ALA A 212 -5.62 6.06 22.69
CA ALA A 212 -6.67 6.69 23.50
C ALA A 212 -6.21 7.13 24.91
N LYS A 213 -4.88 7.13 25.14
CA LYS A 213 -4.26 7.55 26.39
C LYS A 213 -4.39 9.07 26.51
N PRO A 214 -4.73 9.61 27.70
CA PRO A 214 -4.74 11.05 27.90
C PRO A 214 -3.36 11.62 27.54
N ALA A 215 -3.37 12.65 26.70
CA ALA A 215 -2.15 13.30 26.23
C ALA A 215 -1.26 13.72 27.42
N SER A 216 0.02 13.33 27.37
CA SER A 216 0.98 13.77 28.38
C SER A 216 1.25 15.28 28.26
N THR A 217 1.63 15.93 29.36
CA THR A 217 1.99 17.36 29.36
C THR A 217 3.14 17.68 28.41
N SER A 218 4.06 16.74 28.18
CA SER A 218 5.14 16.88 27.20
C SER A 218 4.61 16.89 25.76
N TRP A 219 3.69 15.97 25.45
CA TRP A 219 3.04 15.90 24.14
C TRP A 219 2.23 17.18 23.84
N ILE A 220 1.44 17.65 24.80
CA ILE A 220 0.64 18.89 24.64
C ILE A 220 1.56 20.08 24.37
N ARG A 221 2.66 20.22 25.13
CA ARG A 221 3.64 21.29 24.91
C ARG A 221 4.30 21.22 23.52
N GLY A 222 4.63 20.02 23.05
CA GLY A 222 5.19 19.81 21.71
C GLY A 222 4.20 20.20 20.61
N ALA A 223 2.94 19.76 20.73
CA ALA A 223 1.87 20.09 19.79
C ALA A 223 1.60 21.60 19.73
N MET A 224 1.52 22.27 20.89
CA MET A 224 1.36 23.73 20.93
C MET A 224 2.52 24.47 20.26
N SER A 225 3.75 23.99 20.44
CA SER A 225 4.94 24.55 19.77
C SER A 225 4.90 24.34 18.26
N ALA A 226 4.46 23.16 17.79
CA ALA A 226 4.33 22.85 16.37
C ALA A 226 3.23 23.69 15.70
N ILE A 227 2.09 23.87 16.37
CA ILE A 227 1.00 24.73 15.90
C ILE A 227 1.48 26.19 15.82
N ALA A 228 2.22 26.68 16.82
CA ALA A 228 2.78 28.02 16.79
C ALA A 228 3.77 28.21 15.62
N ALA A 229 4.66 27.23 15.41
CA ALA A 229 5.61 27.25 14.30
C ALA A 229 4.92 27.21 12.93
N ALA A 230 3.94 26.32 12.76
CA ALA A 230 3.13 26.22 11.54
C ALA A 230 2.32 27.50 11.28
N ALA A 231 1.84 28.14 12.34
CA ALA A 231 1.18 29.43 12.27
C ALA A 231 2.15 30.57 11.92
N GLY A 232 3.47 30.36 11.96
CA GLY A 232 4.51 31.32 11.57
C GLY A 232 5.18 32.04 12.74
N PHE A 233 4.94 31.62 13.99
CA PHE A 233 5.66 32.13 15.15
C PHE A 233 7.05 31.49 15.23
N VAL A 234 8.07 32.30 15.52
CA VAL A 234 9.44 31.81 15.75
C VAL A 234 9.97 32.47 17.01
N ALA A 235 10.58 31.71 17.91
CA ALA A 235 11.17 32.29 19.11
C ALA A 235 12.52 31.66 19.43
N SER A 236 13.44 32.49 19.94
CA SER A 236 14.70 32.08 20.55
C SER A 236 14.71 32.63 21.98
N LEU A 237 14.63 31.75 22.98
CA LEU A 237 14.47 32.13 24.40
C LEU A 237 15.78 32.16 25.19
N GLY A 238 16.89 32.49 24.53
CA GLY A 238 18.19 32.66 25.18
C GLY A 238 18.32 33.97 25.96
N SER A 239 19.47 34.17 26.63
CA SER A 239 19.80 35.41 27.36
C SER A 239 19.73 36.65 26.47
N SER A 240 20.10 36.51 25.19
CA SER A 240 19.70 37.40 24.11
C SER A 240 18.80 36.61 23.16
N GLY A 241 17.58 37.09 22.94
CA GLY A 241 16.52 36.31 22.31
C GLY A 241 15.52 37.17 21.54
N TYR A 242 14.57 36.49 20.90
CA TYR A 242 13.50 37.13 20.16
C TYR A 242 12.23 36.29 20.11
N ILE A 243 11.11 36.96 19.84
CA ILE A 243 9.84 36.37 19.38
C ILE A 243 9.45 37.11 18.11
N LYS A 244 9.25 36.36 17.03
CA LYS A 244 8.73 36.83 15.75
C LYS A 244 7.31 36.31 15.57
N PHE A 245 6.42 37.23 15.23
CA PHE A 245 5.03 36.98 14.91
C PHE A 245 4.87 36.67 13.41
N PRO A 246 3.83 35.92 13.03
CA PRO A 246 3.53 35.60 11.64
C PRO A 246 3.26 36.84 10.77
N THR A 247 3.40 36.70 9.46
CA THR A 247 3.12 37.78 8.49
C THR A 247 1.65 38.19 8.47
N TRP A 248 0.72 37.25 8.61
CA TRP A 248 -0.71 37.54 8.74
C TRP A 248 -1.08 38.25 10.05
N LEU A 249 -0.17 38.20 11.06
CA LEU A 249 -0.28 38.90 12.33
C LEU A 249 0.65 40.13 12.38
N GLY A 250 0.89 40.76 11.22
CA GLY A 250 1.63 42.01 11.13
C GLY A 250 3.17 41.89 11.21
N ALA A 251 3.71 40.67 11.22
CA ALA A 251 5.15 40.39 11.21
C ALA A 251 5.97 41.05 12.33
N LEU A 252 5.33 41.36 13.47
CA LEU A 252 5.98 42.00 14.60
C LEU A 252 7.14 41.14 15.12
N ILE A 253 8.22 41.78 15.57
CA ILE A 253 9.36 41.13 16.21
C ILE A 253 9.60 41.86 17.54
N ILE A 254 9.77 41.09 18.60
CA ILE A 254 10.19 41.56 19.92
C ILE A 254 11.53 40.91 20.23
N GLN A 255 12.54 41.67 20.65
CA GLN A 255 13.87 41.15 20.95
C GLN A 255 14.36 41.67 22.29
N TRP A 256 15.24 40.91 22.93
CA TRP A 256 15.87 41.29 24.19
C TRP A 256 17.31 40.80 24.27
N GLY A 257 18.04 41.38 25.22
CA GLY A 257 19.37 40.92 25.60
C GLY A 257 20.08 41.96 26.44
N SER A 258 21.40 41.85 26.51
CA SER A 258 22.23 42.80 27.26
C SER A 258 23.49 43.19 26.50
N THR A 259 24.00 44.38 26.78
CA THR A 259 25.32 44.84 26.33
C THR A 259 26.07 45.51 27.48
N THR A 260 27.38 45.67 27.34
CA THR A 260 28.23 46.38 28.29
C THR A 260 28.90 47.57 27.63
N THR A 261 29.09 48.65 28.37
CA THR A 261 29.84 49.82 27.87
C THR A 261 31.34 49.56 27.83
N ASN A 262 32.01 50.17 26.87
CA ASN A 262 33.46 50.25 26.74
C ASN A 262 34.03 51.37 27.65
N GLY A 263 35.36 51.59 27.59
CA GLY A 263 36.04 52.64 28.37
C GLY A 263 35.62 54.08 28.04
N SER A 264 34.89 54.30 26.95
CA SER A 264 34.30 55.59 26.56
C SER A 264 32.86 55.75 27.05
N GLY A 265 32.30 54.75 27.75
CA GLY A 265 30.93 54.77 28.22
C GLY A 265 29.88 54.35 27.19
N ASP A 266 30.30 53.75 26.06
CA ASP A 266 29.43 53.30 24.96
C ASP A 266 29.38 51.77 24.85
N GLY A 267 28.19 51.19 24.72
CA GLY A 267 27.94 49.78 24.46
C GLY A 267 27.18 49.59 23.15
N SER A 268 27.31 48.41 22.53
CA SER A 268 26.55 48.04 21.33
C SER A 268 25.82 46.74 21.57
N PHE A 269 24.51 46.75 21.38
CA PHE A 269 23.68 45.55 21.41
C PHE A 269 23.37 45.13 19.98
N SER A 270 23.85 43.96 19.57
CA SER A 270 23.50 43.34 18.28
C SER A 270 22.18 42.61 18.40
N PHE A 271 21.23 42.91 17.50
CA PHE A 271 19.94 42.23 17.51
C PHE A 271 20.09 40.75 17.10
N PRO A 272 19.51 39.80 17.85
CA PRO A 272 19.49 38.38 17.47
C PRO A 272 18.86 38.09 16.11
N LEU A 273 17.91 38.93 15.69
CA LEU A 273 17.27 38.88 14.38
C LEU A 273 17.22 40.30 13.80
N THR A 274 17.61 40.47 12.54
CA THR A 274 17.45 41.76 11.87
C THR A 274 15.98 42.13 11.75
N PHE A 275 15.58 43.38 12.08
CA PHE A 275 14.24 43.89 11.78
C PHE A 275 14.12 44.17 10.28
N PRO A 276 13.33 43.37 9.51
CA PRO A 276 13.32 43.46 8.06
C PRO A 276 12.85 44.80 7.49
N ASN A 277 11.98 45.52 8.21
CA ASN A 277 11.44 46.80 7.78
C ASN A 277 11.95 47.95 8.64
N SER A 278 11.66 47.92 9.94
CA SER A 278 12.01 49.00 10.85
C SER A 278 11.95 48.60 12.32
N LEU A 279 12.81 49.26 13.11
CA LEU A 279 12.72 49.28 14.57
C LEU A 279 11.74 50.36 15.00
N PHE A 280 10.71 50.01 15.77
CA PHE A 280 9.75 51.00 16.29
C PHE A 280 10.23 51.67 17.56
N VAL A 281 10.73 50.88 18.51
CA VAL A 281 11.19 51.35 19.81
C VAL A 281 12.22 50.40 20.39
N ALA A 282 13.23 50.96 21.06
CA ALA A 282 14.10 50.22 21.94
C ALA A 282 14.18 50.90 23.31
N LEU A 283 14.17 50.09 24.36
CA LEU A 283 14.28 50.51 25.74
C LEU A 283 15.55 49.91 26.31
N THR A 284 16.33 50.72 27.01
CA THR A 284 17.50 50.23 27.74
C THR A 284 17.37 50.56 29.21
N GLY A 285 17.85 49.68 30.07
CA GLY A 285 17.93 49.92 31.51
C GLY A 285 19.34 49.64 32.01
N GLY A 286 19.96 50.62 32.67
CA GLY A 286 21.24 50.43 33.35
C GLY A 286 21.05 49.84 34.75
N ALA A 287 22.10 49.25 35.32
CA ALA A 287 22.08 48.65 36.66
C ALA A 287 21.66 49.60 37.81
N GLY A 288 21.65 50.92 37.57
CA GLY A 288 21.23 51.96 38.54
C GLY A 288 19.75 52.39 38.48
N GLY A 289 18.88 51.69 37.71
CA GLY A 289 17.43 51.90 37.75
C GLY A 289 16.84 52.96 36.80
N ASN A 290 17.67 53.67 36.04
CA ASN A 290 17.18 54.58 34.99
C ASN A 290 16.95 53.84 33.67
N TYR A 291 15.80 54.09 33.04
CA TYR A 291 15.44 53.54 31.74
C TYR A 291 15.50 54.63 30.66
N TYR A 292 16.20 54.37 29.57
CA TYR A 292 16.30 55.27 28.41
C TYR A 292 15.50 54.71 27.24
N VAL A 293 14.65 55.56 26.66
CA VAL A 293 13.85 55.23 25.47
C VAL A 293 14.55 55.75 24.23
N TYR A 294 14.95 54.83 23.35
CA TYR A 294 15.47 55.15 22.03
C TYR A 294 14.37 54.91 21.00
N LYS A 295 13.98 56.00 20.33
CA LYS A 295 13.12 55.95 19.14
C LYS A 295 14.02 56.10 17.91
N GLU A 296 13.69 55.47 16.78
CA GLU A 296 14.28 55.87 15.49
C GLU A 296 13.98 57.36 15.29
N THR A 297 14.96 58.23 15.52
CA THR A 297 14.77 59.69 15.47
C THR A 297 15.10 60.24 14.08
N SER A 298 15.61 59.38 13.18
CA SER A 298 16.04 59.77 11.83
C SER A 298 15.50 58.77 10.81
N ARG A 299 14.42 59.14 10.11
CA ARG A 299 13.89 58.45 8.94
C ARG A 299 14.94 58.53 7.81
N SER A 300 15.88 57.60 7.77
CA SER A 300 16.54 57.24 6.51
C SER A 300 15.66 56.19 5.86
N THR A 301 15.28 56.36 4.61
CA THR A 301 14.34 55.51 3.87
C THR A 301 14.82 54.06 3.63
N SER A 302 15.85 53.61 4.35
CA SER A 302 16.46 52.29 4.21
C SER A 302 17.37 51.95 5.42
N SER A 303 16.87 51.91 6.65
CA SER A 303 17.67 51.43 7.80
C SER A 303 17.03 50.21 8.45
N VAL A 304 17.25 49.07 7.80
CA VAL A 304 17.22 47.77 8.45
C VAL A 304 18.07 47.82 9.72
N ALA A 305 17.45 47.71 10.89
CA ALA A 305 18.13 47.87 12.18
C ALA A 305 18.80 46.55 12.58
N HIS A 306 20.13 46.59 12.76
CA HIS A 306 20.96 45.43 13.11
C HIS A 306 21.58 45.54 14.51
N SER A 307 21.67 46.75 15.07
CA SER A 307 22.19 46.99 16.42
C SER A 307 21.61 48.26 17.05
N LEU A 308 21.78 48.39 18.36
CA LEU A 308 21.47 49.57 19.15
C LEU A 308 22.73 50.01 19.91
N THR A 309 23.12 51.28 19.77
CA THR A 309 24.16 51.88 20.61
C THR A 309 23.55 52.41 21.89
N VAL A 310 24.18 52.07 23.03
CA VAL A 310 23.79 52.50 24.36
C VAL A 310 24.92 53.34 24.94
N SER A 311 24.65 54.61 25.24
CA SER A 311 25.65 55.52 25.81
C SER A 311 25.27 55.91 27.22
N SER A 312 26.20 55.79 28.16
CA SER A 312 26.02 56.25 29.53
C SER A 312 26.18 57.78 29.60
N THR A 313 25.20 58.50 30.16
CA THR A 313 25.33 59.93 30.42
C THR A 313 25.94 60.13 31.81
N GLY A 314 27.26 60.33 31.89
CA GLY A 314 27.91 60.66 33.17
C GLY A 314 29.26 60.01 33.47
N GLY A 315 30.08 59.67 32.46
CA GLY A 315 31.49 59.32 32.68
C GLY A 315 31.72 58.08 33.56
N VAL A 316 30.95 57.01 33.33
CA VAL A 316 31.12 55.74 34.04
C VAL A 316 31.99 54.77 33.22
N GLY A 317 32.95 54.15 33.90
CA GLY A 317 33.97 53.31 33.30
C GLY A 317 33.46 52.08 32.56
N SER A 318 34.40 51.40 31.90
CA SER A 318 34.17 50.17 31.14
C SER A 318 33.49 49.08 31.97
N GLY A 319 32.55 48.35 31.38
CA GLY A 319 31.94 47.16 31.96
C GLY A 319 30.57 47.36 32.62
N VAL A 320 29.91 48.51 32.45
CA VAL A 320 28.54 48.71 32.96
C VAL A 320 27.55 47.96 32.08
N ALA A 321 26.76 47.06 32.67
CA ALA A 321 25.75 46.26 31.96
C ALA A 321 24.43 47.02 31.76
N TYR A 322 23.89 46.92 30.55
CA TYR A 322 22.60 47.44 30.14
C TYR A 322 21.74 46.32 29.59
N ASN A 323 20.50 46.23 30.09
CA ASN A 323 19.48 45.37 29.49
C ASN A 323 18.79 46.12 28.37
N VAL A 324 18.44 45.42 27.30
CA VAL A 324 17.77 45.97 26.12
C VAL A 324 16.52 45.16 25.82
N ILE A 325 15.41 45.85 25.51
CA ILE A 325 14.23 45.27 24.86
C ILE A 325 13.83 46.15 23.68
N SER A 326 13.52 45.53 22.55
CA SER A 326 13.18 46.24 21.32
C SER A 326 11.97 45.63 20.61
N ILE A 327 11.23 46.46 19.88
CA ILE A 327 10.06 46.08 19.11
C ILE A 327 10.16 46.69 17.71
N GLY A 328 9.89 45.91 16.67
CA GLY A 328 9.94 46.32 15.28
C GLY A 328 9.30 45.28 14.37
N ARG A 329 9.49 45.40 13.05
CA ARG A 329 9.02 44.43 12.04
C ARG A 329 9.89 44.45 10.80
#